data_AF-F0BAS0-F1
#
_entry.id   AF-F0BAS0-F1
#
_cell.length_a   1.000
_cell.length_b   1.000
_cell.length_c   1.000
_cell.angle_alpha   90.00
_cell.angle_beta   90.00
_cell.angle_gamma   90.00
#
_symmetry.space_group_name_H-M   'P 1'
#
loop_
_entity.id
_entity.type
_entity.pdbx_description
1 polymer ?
#
loop_
_entity_poly.entity_id
_entity_poly.type
_entity_poly.pdbx_seq_one_letter_code
_entity_poly.pdbx_strand_id
1 'polypeptide(L)'
;MKEEMERLAESVALRAQRKLGKKASLRLVGRENLHREVVGAPLPAPRSQMDEITREGHYRMIRHYRHFWGRAMQILIDQACRDVAGFEQLGDDELRQLMRDMDRGIECIREDVKFEDAGLLRSIL
;
A
#
# COMPACT_ATOMS: atom_id res chain seq x y z
N MET A 1 23.58 -16.82 17.87
CA MET A 1 22.61 -16.97 16.75
C MET A 1 21.15 -16.97 17.20
N LYS A 2 20.68 -17.85 18.10
CA LYS A 2 19.27 -17.82 18.55
C LYS A 2 18.87 -16.52 19.27
N GLU A 3 19.70 -16.04 20.19
CA GLU A 3 19.43 -14.79 20.93
C GLU A 3 19.39 -13.54 20.05
N GLU A 4 20.23 -13.47 19.01
CA GLU A 4 20.23 -12.30 18.11
C GLU A 4 18.95 -12.27 17.25
N MET A 5 18.44 -13.44 16.88
CA MET A 5 17.21 -13.57 16.12
C MET A 5 15.98 -13.20 16.96
N GLU A 6 15.97 -13.56 18.25
CA GLU A 6 14.92 -13.15 19.20
C GLU A 6 14.93 -11.63 19.44
N ARG A 7 16.12 -11.03 19.61
CA ARG A 7 16.26 -9.56 19.77
C ARG A 7 15.78 -8.81 18.52
N LEU A 8 16.05 -9.36 17.33
CA LEU A 8 15.57 -8.77 16.09
C LEU A 8 14.04 -8.85 16.01
N ALA A 9 13.46 -9.99 16.36
CA ALA A 9 12.01 -10.20 16.37
C ALA A 9 11.28 -9.27 17.36
N GLU A 10 11.84 -9.07 18.56
CA GLU A 10 11.32 -8.11 19.54
C GLU A 10 11.38 -6.67 19.02
N SER A 11 12.49 -6.28 18.36
CA SER A 11 12.64 -4.93 17.82
C SER A 11 11.63 -4.62 16.71
N VAL A 12 11.28 -5.62 15.89
CA VAL A 12 10.28 -5.51 14.83
C VAL A 12 8.88 -5.44 15.43
N ALA A 13 8.57 -6.25 16.44
CA ALA A 13 7.28 -6.22 17.14
C ALA A 13 7.03 -4.86 17.82
N LEU A 14 8.04 -4.27 18.46
CA LEU A 14 7.94 -2.95 19.08
C LEU A 14 7.71 -1.83 18.07
N ARG A 15 8.35 -1.91 16.88
CA ARG A 15 8.12 -0.95 15.79
C ARG A 15 6.73 -1.08 15.19
N ALA A 16 6.23 -2.31 15.03
CA ALA A 16 4.87 -2.57 14.57
C ALA A 16 3.81 -2.02 15.54
N GLN A 17 4.03 -2.17 16.85
CA GLN A 17 3.14 -1.63 17.89
C GLN A 17 3.10 -0.10 17.94
N ARG A 18 4.19 0.61 17.60
CA ARG A 18 4.19 2.08 17.53
C ARG A 18 3.49 2.61 16.27
N LYS A 19 3.58 1.90 15.14
CA LYS A 19 2.95 2.31 13.86
C LYS A 19 1.44 2.01 13.81
N LEU A 20 0.98 0.96 14.50
CA LEU A 20 -0.43 0.59 14.60
C LEU A 20 -0.88 0.78 16.04
N GLY A 21 -1.61 1.87 16.31
CA GLY A 21 -2.17 2.21 17.63
C GLY A 21 -3.19 1.22 18.23
N LYS A 22 -3.15 -0.06 17.86
CA LYS A 22 -3.88 -1.17 18.49
C LYS A 22 -2.99 -2.42 18.46
N LYS A 23 -2.88 -3.11 19.60
CA LYS A 23 -2.11 -4.35 19.81
C LYS A 23 -2.16 -5.26 18.58
N ALA A 24 -1.03 -5.41 17.89
CA ALA A 24 -0.86 -6.44 16.88
C ALA A 24 -0.89 -7.81 17.57
N SER A 25 -1.97 -8.57 17.38
CA SER A 25 -2.03 -9.97 17.76
C SER A 25 -1.27 -10.76 16.71
N LEU A 26 0.02 -11.01 16.95
CA LEU A 26 0.82 -11.89 16.13
C LEU A 26 0.50 -13.34 16.52
N ARG A 27 -0.07 -14.10 15.59
CA ARG A 27 -0.31 -15.54 15.75
C ARG A 27 0.82 -16.28 15.03
N LEU A 28 1.59 -17.08 15.76
CA LEU A 28 2.60 -17.98 15.18
C LEU A 28 1.91 -19.03 14.31
N VAL A 29 2.11 -18.96 13.00
CA VAL A 29 1.63 -19.99 12.06
C VAL A 29 2.73 -21.02 11.91
N GLY A 30 2.60 -22.14 12.60
CA GLY A 30 3.43 -23.33 12.39
C GLY A 30 3.27 -23.84 10.95
N ARG A 31 4.34 -24.47 10.44
CA ARG A 31 4.49 -24.95 9.04
C ARG A 31 3.40 -25.95 8.61
N GLU A 32 2.64 -26.47 9.57
CA GLU A 32 1.53 -27.42 9.39
C GLU A 32 0.16 -26.79 9.07
N ASN A 33 0.03 -25.46 9.03
CA ASN A 33 -1.27 -24.78 8.83
C ASN A 33 -1.42 -24.01 7.50
N LEU A 34 -0.63 -24.33 6.47
CA LEU A 34 -0.68 -23.65 5.15
C LEU A 34 -2.01 -23.79 4.40
N HIS A 35 -2.89 -24.72 4.79
CA HIS A 35 -4.15 -25.01 4.07
C HIS A 35 -5.42 -24.86 4.92
N ARG A 36 -5.39 -24.06 5.98
CA ARG A 36 -6.64 -23.70 6.67
C ARG A 36 -7.10 -22.35 6.16
N GLU A 37 -8.00 -22.37 5.18
CA GLU A 37 -8.78 -21.19 4.80
C GLU A 37 -9.33 -20.54 6.07
N VAL A 38 -9.05 -19.26 6.24
CA VAL A 38 -9.53 -18.44 7.36
C VAL A 38 -11.02 -18.20 7.13
N VAL A 39 -11.84 -19.20 7.43
CA VAL A 39 -13.29 -19.07 7.45
C VAL A 39 -13.65 -18.27 8.70
N GLY A 40 -14.07 -17.01 8.50
CA GLY A 40 -14.71 -16.21 9.56
C GLY A 40 -14.02 -14.90 9.96
N ALA A 41 -13.09 -14.36 9.17
CA ALA A 41 -12.79 -12.93 9.31
C ALA A 41 -14.05 -12.14 8.91
N PRO A 42 -14.56 -11.22 9.76
CA PRO A 42 -15.64 -10.32 9.34
C PRO A 42 -15.17 -9.61 8.08
N LEU A 43 -15.99 -9.65 7.02
CA LEU A 43 -15.76 -8.84 5.82
C LEU A 43 -15.45 -7.42 6.28
N PRO A 44 -14.34 -6.81 5.82
CA PRO A 44 -14.05 -5.42 6.15
C PRO A 44 -15.29 -4.62 5.77
N ALA A 45 -15.81 -3.83 6.72
CA ALA A 45 -16.98 -2.99 6.48
C ALA A 45 -16.78 -2.23 5.16
N PRO A 46 -17.82 -2.13 4.30
CA PRO A 46 -17.70 -1.46 3.03
C PRO A 46 -17.14 -0.06 3.28
N ARG A 47 -16.01 0.25 2.63
CA ARG A 47 -15.38 1.56 2.76
C ARG A 47 -16.41 2.60 2.34
N SER A 48 -16.58 3.64 3.16
CA SER A 48 -17.50 4.72 2.87
C SER A 48 -17.18 5.30 1.49
N GLN A 49 -18.19 5.42 0.63
CA GLN A 49 -18.05 6.01 -0.71
C GLN A 49 -17.40 7.39 -0.59
N MET A 50 -16.46 7.70 -1.49
CA MET A 50 -15.77 8.98 -1.49
C MET A 50 -16.70 10.06 -2.03
N ASP A 51 -16.83 11.15 -1.28
CA ASP A 51 -17.55 12.32 -1.73
C ASP A 51 -16.82 13.01 -2.88
N GLU A 52 -17.56 13.84 -3.62
CA GLU A 52 -17.06 14.54 -4.80
C GLU A 52 -15.89 15.49 -4.48
N ILE A 53 -15.91 16.15 -3.33
CA ILE A 53 -14.86 17.11 -2.93
C ILE A 53 -13.55 16.37 -2.67
N THR A 54 -13.62 15.25 -1.94
CA THR A 54 -12.45 14.40 -1.69
C THR A 54 -11.89 13.83 -2.99
N ARG A 55 -12.76 13.37 -3.89
CA ARG A 55 -12.36 12.84 -5.20
C ARG A 55 -11.64 13.89 -6.05
N GLU A 56 -12.19 15.09 -6.16
CA GLU A 56 -11.55 16.21 -6.86
C GLU A 56 -10.23 16.63 -6.18
N GLY A 57 -10.16 16.54 -4.86
CA GLY A 57 -8.91 16.68 -4.10
C GLY A 57 -7.83 15.68 -4.55
N HIS A 58 -8.19 14.40 -4.68
CA HIS A 58 -7.27 13.37 -5.18
C HIS A 58 -6.82 13.64 -6.62
N TYR A 59 -7.70 14.07 -7.51
CA TYR A 59 -7.31 14.42 -8.89
C TYR A 59 -6.27 15.55 -8.92
N ARG A 60 -6.48 16.61 -8.13
CA ARG A 60 -5.51 17.71 -8.01
C ARG A 60 -4.17 17.22 -7.48
N MET A 61 -4.17 16.36 -6.47
CA MET A 61 -2.94 15.81 -5.89
C MET A 61 -2.18 14.89 -6.85
N ILE A 62 -2.89 14.01 -7.56
CA ILE A 62 -2.28 13.13 -8.57
C ILE A 62 -1.62 13.97 -9.67
N ARG A 63 -2.31 14.99 -10.17
CA ARG A 63 -1.75 15.92 -11.18
C ARG A 63 -0.52 16.65 -10.64
N HIS A 64 -0.56 17.11 -9.38
CA HIS A 64 0.57 17.77 -8.73
C HIS A 64 1.78 16.84 -8.60
N TYR A 65 1.60 15.61 -8.11
CA TYR A 65 2.69 14.64 -7.97
C TYR A 65 3.27 14.23 -9.30
N ARG A 66 2.43 14.01 -10.31
CA ARG A 66 2.88 13.76 -11.68
C ARG A 66 3.72 14.92 -12.22
N HIS A 67 3.30 16.16 -12.00
CA HIS A 67 4.03 17.34 -12.46
C HIS A 67 5.41 17.46 -11.78
N PHE A 68 5.47 17.23 -10.47
CA PHE A 68 6.69 17.42 -9.69
C PHE A 68 7.71 16.29 -9.85
N TRP A 69 7.26 15.02 -9.86
CA TRP A 69 8.13 13.84 -9.90
C TRP A 69 8.20 13.17 -11.28
N GLY A 70 7.43 13.65 -12.25
CA GLY A 70 7.50 13.26 -13.65
C GLY A 70 7.27 11.77 -13.88
N ARG A 71 8.20 11.16 -14.63
CA ARG A 71 8.07 9.78 -15.15
C ARG A 71 7.89 8.74 -14.05
N ALA A 72 8.51 8.92 -12.89
CA ALA A 72 8.38 7.98 -11.78
C ALA A 72 6.91 7.82 -11.35
N MET A 73 6.18 8.94 -11.22
CA MET A 73 4.75 8.93 -10.88
C MET A 73 3.87 8.50 -12.05
N GLN A 74 4.27 8.80 -13.29
CA GLN A 74 3.54 8.34 -14.47
C GLN A 74 3.42 6.81 -14.51
N ILE A 75 4.48 6.07 -14.15
CA ILE A 75 4.45 4.60 -14.14
C ILE A 75 3.39 4.07 -13.15
N LEU A 76 3.23 4.71 -11.99
CA LEU A 76 2.22 4.34 -11.01
C LEU A 76 0.79 4.62 -11.52
N ILE A 77 0.62 5.75 -12.21
CA ILE A 77 -0.66 6.11 -12.86
C ILE A 77 -0.99 5.09 -13.95
N ASP A 78 -0.04 4.78 -14.84
CA ASP A 78 -0.23 3.82 -15.93
C ASP A 78 -0.59 2.44 -15.38
N GLN A 79 0.05 2.02 -14.28
CA GLN A 79 -0.26 0.76 -13.61
C GLN A 79 -1.67 0.73 -13.03
N ALA A 80 -2.12 1.83 -12.41
CA ALA A 80 -3.48 1.92 -11.86
C ALA A 80 -4.54 1.99 -12.97
N CYS A 81 -4.22 2.65 -14.08
CA CYS A 81 -5.13 2.88 -15.20
C CYS A 81 -5.06 1.77 -16.27
N ARG A 82 -4.64 0.55 -15.94
CA ARG A 82 -4.46 -0.52 -16.93
C ARG A 82 -5.71 -0.75 -17.79
N ASP A 83 -6.89 -0.67 -17.18
CA ASP A 83 -8.18 -1.00 -17.79
C ASP A 83 -9.05 0.23 -18.09
N VAL A 84 -8.53 1.45 -17.86
CA VAL A 84 -9.26 2.71 -18.04
C VAL A 84 -8.41 3.76 -18.74
N ALA A 85 -9.04 4.75 -19.38
CA ALA A 85 -8.29 5.73 -20.17
C ALA A 85 -7.47 6.74 -19.33
N GLY A 86 -7.79 6.88 -18.04
CA GLY A 86 -7.16 7.86 -17.15
C GLY A 86 -7.62 7.69 -15.71
N PHE A 87 -6.91 8.34 -14.78
CA PHE A 87 -7.17 8.16 -13.35
C PHE A 87 -8.52 8.75 -12.91
N GLU A 88 -9.10 9.66 -13.70
CA GLU A 88 -10.44 10.20 -13.47
C GLU A 88 -11.57 9.19 -13.65
N GLN A 89 -11.29 8.06 -14.32
CA GLN A 89 -12.25 6.95 -14.51
C GLN A 89 -12.10 5.85 -13.46
N LEU A 90 -11.11 5.97 -12.56
CA LEU A 90 -10.88 4.97 -11.54
C LEU A 90 -12.05 4.89 -10.57
N GLY A 91 -12.36 3.65 -10.20
CA GLY A 91 -13.18 3.35 -9.06
C GLY A 91 -12.58 3.96 -7.80
N ASP A 92 -13.44 4.09 -6.81
CA ASP A 92 -13.16 4.87 -5.63
C ASP A 92 -12.11 4.20 -4.71
N ASP A 93 -12.06 2.87 -4.68
CA ASP A 93 -10.99 2.12 -4.04
C ASP A 93 -9.68 2.17 -4.81
N GLU A 94 -9.75 2.16 -6.14
CA GLU A 94 -8.60 2.21 -7.03
C GLU A 94 -7.92 3.57 -6.96
N LEU A 95 -8.70 4.66 -6.93
CA LEU A 95 -8.17 6.01 -6.75
C LEU A 95 -7.48 6.17 -5.40
N ARG A 96 -8.07 5.64 -4.31
CA ARG A 96 -7.41 5.62 -2.99
C ARG A 96 -6.14 4.78 -3.00
N GLN A 97 -6.13 3.66 -3.73
CA GLN A 97 -4.95 2.81 -3.84
C GLN A 97 -3.83 3.51 -4.60
N LEU A 98 -4.14 4.13 -5.74
CA LEU A 98 -3.20 4.96 -6.49
C LEU A 98 -2.63 6.06 -5.59
N MET A 99 -3.47 6.75 -4.81
CA MET A 99 -2.98 7.82 -3.94
C MET A 99 -1.97 7.30 -2.90
N ARG A 100 -2.27 6.17 -2.25
CA ARG A 100 -1.32 5.50 -1.33
C ARG A 100 -0.03 5.07 -2.02
N ASP A 101 -0.13 4.56 -3.24
CA ASP A 101 1.03 4.11 -4.00
C ASP A 101 1.91 5.31 -4.40
N MET A 102 1.32 6.46 -4.75
CA MET A 102 2.07 7.68 -5.01
C MET A 102 2.77 8.22 -3.75
N ASP A 103 2.10 8.23 -2.60
CA ASP A 103 2.71 8.63 -1.33
C ASP A 103 3.93 7.74 -1.00
N ARG A 104 3.77 6.42 -1.14
CA ARG A 104 4.89 5.45 -1.00
C ARG A 104 5.98 5.67 -2.04
N GLY A 105 5.62 6.02 -3.28
CA GLY A 105 6.58 6.35 -4.33
C GLY A 105 7.44 7.56 -3.96
N ILE A 106 6.85 8.58 -3.31
CA ILE A 106 7.59 9.75 -2.82
C ILE A 106 8.58 9.35 -1.73
N GLU A 107 8.16 8.49 -0.79
CA GLU A 107 9.06 7.93 0.23
C GLU A 107 10.24 7.18 -0.42
N CYS A 108 9.95 6.33 -1.40
CA CYS A 108 10.98 5.58 -2.14
C CYS A 108 11.99 6.51 -2.83
N ILE A 109 11.52 7.56 -3.52
CA ILE A 109 12.42 8.52 -4.18
C ILE A 109 13.30 9.25 -3.15
N ARG A 110 12.74 9.64 -2.00
CA ARG A 110 13.49 10.33 -0.95
C ARG A 110 14.53 9.44 -0.29
N GLU A 111 14.27 8.14 -0.20
CA GLU A 111 15.16 7.14 0.41
C GLU A 111 16.09 6.46 -0.61
N ASP A 112 16.07 6.88 -1.87
CA ASP A 112 16.80 6.25 -2.99
C ASP A 112 16.52 4.74 -3.14
N VAL A 113 15.27 4.34 -2.87
CA VAL A 113 14.77 2.98 -3.01
C VAL A 113 14.06 2.83 -4.35
N LYS A 114 14.39 1.79 -5.11
CA LYS A 114 13.72 1.47 -6.37
C LYS A 114 12.29 0.99 -6.12
N PHE A 115 11.39 1.32 -7.03
CA PHE A 115 9.97 0.96 -6.89
C PHE A 115 9.74 -0.56 -6.97
N GLU A 116 10.58 -1.27 -7.72
CA GLU A 116 10.59 -2.73 -7.82
C GLU A 116 10.93 -3.36 -6.45
N ASP A 117 11.98 -2.87 -5.79
CA ASP A 117 12.43 -3.37 -4.49
C ASP A 117 11.41 -3.07 -3.38
N ALA A 118 10.68 -1.95 -3.50
CA ALA A 118 9.59 -1.58 -2.60
C ALA A 118 8.27 -2.35 -2.87
N GLY A 119 8.23 -3.22 -3.89
CA GLY A 119 7.02 -3.93 -4.31
C GLY A 119 5.90 -2.98 -4.76
N LEU A 120 6.27 -1.80 -5.27
CA LEU A 120 5.31 -0.79 -5.73
C LEU A 120 4.89 -1.04 -7.17
N LEU A 121 5.79 -1.61 -7.98
CA LEU A 121 5.47 -2.09 -9.32
C LEU A 121 5.00 -3.56 -9.27
N ARG A 122 3.87 -3.83 -9.90
CA ARG A 122 3.31 -5.17 -10.06
C ARG A 122 3.97 -5.78 -11.28
N SER A 123 4.49 -7.00 -11.13
CA SER A 123 5.00 -7.76 -12.27
C SER A 123 3.88 -7.91 -13.30
N ILE A 124 4.20 -7.59 -14.55
CA ILE A 124 3.33 -7.90 -15.69
C ILE A 124 3.43 -9.42 -15.86
N LEU A 125 2.37 -10.13 -15.46
CA LEU A 125 2.14 -11.52 -15.83
C LEU A 125 1.31 -11.56 -17.11
#